data_AF-A0A8T5MEL2-F1
#
_entry.id   AF-A0A8T5MEL2-F1
#
_cell.length_a   1.000
_cell.length_b   1.000
_cell.length_c   1.000
_cell.angle_alpha   90.00
_cell.angle_beta   90.00
_cell.angle_gamma   90.00
#
_symmetry.space_group_name_H-M   'P 1'
#
loop_
_entity.id
_entity.type
_entity.pdbx_description
1 polymer ?
#
loop_
_entity_poly.entity_id
_entity_poly.type
_entity_poly.pdbx_seq_one_letter_code
_entity_poly.pdbx_strand_id
1 'polypeptide(L)'
;MSVNVYLKSEEVKEKPGFEDHENVVFSISEIKLWNSDGRWHIMLKRLEDPIPPSIADIVEEITFLKEFSLNPIRKMGIYSYGSARAEVDMVFGKKIGPRFQVFITAKKKEDLQELYEMIRAGSVFPDKNKNYESQQKTGFRRMKKFWKFLQTWKWN
;
A
#
# COMPACT_ATOMS: atom_id res chain seq x y z
N MET A 1 -9.68 -2.02 1.96
CA MET A 1 -8.30 -2.56 2.06
C MET A 1 -7.73 -2.57 0.66
N SER A 2 -6.47 -2.20 0.49
CA SER A 2 -5.75 -2.22 -0.79
C SER A 2 -4.33 -2.71 -0.54
N VAL A 3 -3.85 -3.59 -1.43
CA VAL A 3 -2.48 -4.09 -1.42
C VAL A 3 -1.93 -3.94 -2.84
N ASN A 4 -0.97 -3.05 -3.03
CA ASN A 4 -0.35 -2.83 -4.35
C ASN A 4 1.11 -3.26 -4.29
N VAL A 5 1.52 -4.07 -5.26
CA VAL A 5 2.91 -4.52 -5.44
C VAL A 5 3.46 -3.78 -6.64
N TYR A 6 4.30 -2.80 -6.40
CA TYR A 6 4.98 -2.01 -7.42
C TYR A 6 6.19 -2.76 -7.95
N LEU A 7 6.35 -2.71 -9.26
CA LEU A 7 7.39 -3.39 -10.01
C LEU A 7 8.38 -2.36 -10.54
N LYS A 8 9.65 -2.77 -10.67
CA LYS A 8 10.68 -1.95 -11.28
C LYS A 8 10.32 -1.70 -12.75
N SER A 9 9.99 -0.45 -13.09
CA SER A 9 9.38 -0.14 -14.39
C SER A 9 10.23 -0.52 -15.61
N GLU A 10 11.54 -0.49 -15.46
CA GLU A 10 12.52 -0.83 -16.50
C GLU A 10 12.47 -2.33 -16.84
N GLU A 11 12.29 -3.18 -15.85
CA GLU A 11 12.36 -4.65 -15.98
C GLU A 11 11.02 -5.27 -16.42
N VAL A 12 9.89 -4.56 -16.30
CA VAL A 12 8.55 -5.10 -16.60
C VAL A 12 8.38 -5.47 -18.07
N LYS A 13 8.83 -4.60 -18.99
CA LYS A 13 8.67 -4.84 -20.44
C LYS A 13 9.63 -5.90 -20.98
N GLU A 14 10.68 -6.20 -20.24
CA GLU A 14 11.69 -7.20 -20.60
C GLU A 14 11.29 -8.61 -20.12
N LYS A 15 10.22 -8.74 -19.34
CA LYS A 15 9.78 -10.03 -18.81
C LYS A 15 9.21 -10.94 -19.89
N PRO A 16 9.60 -12.22 -19.91
CA PRO A 16 8.94 -13.23 -20.73
C PRO A 16 7.42 -13.27 -20.45
N GLY A 17 6.62 -13.25 -21.51
CA GLY A 17 5.17 -13.24 -21.41
C GLY A 17 4.55 -11.88 -21.11
N PHE A 18 5.33 -10.78 -21.21
CA PHE A 18 4.78 -9.43 -21.27
C PHE A 18 3.98 -9.25 -22.56
N GLU A 19 2.69 -8.95 -22.41
CA GLU A 19 1.76 -8.72 -23.51
C GLU A 19 1.08 -7.36 -23.34
N ASP A 20 1.08 -6.59 -24.42
CA ASP A 20 0.31 -5.35 -24.56
C ASP A 20 -1.01 -5.71 -25.25
N HIS A 21 -2.11 -5.70 -24.50
CA HIS A 21 -3.44 -5.93 -25.08
C HIS A 21 -4.00 -4.59 -25.55
N GLU A 22 -4.59 -4.57 -26.75
CA GLU A 22 -5.12 -3.37 -27.45
C GLU A 22 -6.18 -2.57 -26.68
N ASN A 23 -6.47 -2.89 -25.43
CA ASN A 23 -7.38 -2.19 -24.54
C ASN A 23 -6.78 -2.02 -23.13
N VAL A 24 -5.73 -1.20 -22.99
CA VAL A 24 -5.19 -0.63 -21.72
C VAL A 24 -4.68 -1.66 -20.67
N VAL A 25 -4.86 -2.95 -20.93
CA VAL A 25 -4.53 -4.03 -20.00
C VAL A 25 -3.22 -4.65 -20.43
N PHE A 26 -2.25 -4.64 -19.53
CA PHE A 26 -0.98 -5.32 -19.72
C PHE A 26 -0.97 -6.60 -18.90
N SER A 27 -0.24 -7.62 -19.33
CA SER A 27 -0.09 -8.84 -18.54
C SER A 27 1.31 -9.42 -18.60
N ILE A 28 1.72 -10.11 -17.53
CA ILE A 28 2.84 -11.05 -17.53
C ILE A 28 2.31 -12.41 -17.10
N SER A 29 2.37 -13.41 -17.98
CA SER A 29 1.93 -14.78 -17.65
C SER A 29 0.52 -14.82 -17.02
N GLU A 30 -0.46 -14.22 -17.70
CA GLU A 30 -1.87 -14.10 -17.25
C GLU A 30 -2.11 -13.17 -16.02
N ILE A 31 -1.05 -12.59 -15.44
CA ILE A 31 -1.19 -11.64 -14.34
C ILE A 31 -1.51 -10.27 -14.90
N LYS A 32 -2.67 -9.75 -14.55
CA LYS A 32 -3.07 -8.40 -14.92
C LYS A 32 -2.21 -7.34 -14.23
N LEU A 33 -1.54 -6.53 -15.05
CA LEU A 33 -0.74 -5.38 -14.65
C LEU A 33 -1.50 -4.08 -14.84
N TRP A 34 -1.15 -3.10 -14.02
CA TRP A 34 -1.67 -1.74 -14.08
C TRP A 34 -0.52 -0.76 -14.15
N ASN A 35 -0.66 0.31 -14.93
CA ASN A 35 0.27 1.44 -14.94
C ASN A 35 -0.43 2.66 -14.37
N SER A 36 0.13 3.25 -13.32
CA SER A 36 -0.37 4.51 -12.75
C SER A 36 0.80 5.45 -12.50
N ASP A 37 0.73 6.65 -13.09
CA ASP A 37 1.78 7.67 -13.02
C ASP A 37 3.18 7.13 -13.39
N GLY A 38 3.28 6.20 -14.35
CA GLY A 38 4.53 5.61 -14.81
C GLY A 38 5.06 4.46 -13.93
N ARG A 39 4.32 4.06 -12.89
CA ARG A 39 4.66 2.91 -12.04
C ARG A 39 3.78 1.71 -12.36
N TRP A 40 4.43 0.62 -12.73
CA TRP A 40 3.79 -0.67 -12.91
C TRP A 40 3.47 -1.31 -11.57
N HIS A 41 2.29 -1.91 -11.46
CA HIS A 41 1.89 -2.62 -10.26
C HIS A 41 0.86 -3.71 -10.53
N ILE A 42 0.77 -4.64 -9.59
CA ILE A 42 -0.39 -5.53 -9.44
C ILE A 42 -1.15 -5.19 -8.17
N MET A 43 -2.42 -5.59 -8.13
CA MET A 43 -3.26 -5.49 -6.94
C MET A 43 -3.52 -6.88 -6.37
N LEU A 44 -3.13 -7.12 -5.12
CA LEU A 44 -3.52 -8.34 -4.40
C LEU A 44 -4.88 -8.11 -3.73
N LYS A 45 -5.71 -9.16 -3.65
CA LYS A 45 -7.03 -9.07 -3.02
C LYS A 45 -6.89 -9.02 -1.49
N ARG A 46 -5.92 -9.74 -0.96
CA ARG A 46 -5.63 -9.85 0.47
C ARG A 46 -4.15 -9.70 0.75
N LEU A 47 -3.82 -9.36 1.98
CA LEU A 47 -2.43 -9.23 2.40
C LEU A 47 -1.75 -10.61 2.48
N GLU A 48 -2.52 -11.66 2.70
CA GLU A 48 -2.06 -13.03 2.80
C GLU A 48 -1.75 -13.63 1.41
N ASP A 49 -2.40 -13.14 0.34
CA ASP A 49 -2.26 -13.67 -1.02
C ASP A 49 -0.79 -13.60 -1.49
N PRO A 50 -0.19 -14.70 -1.97
CA PRO A 50 1.21 -14.73 -2.37
C PRO A 50 1.48 -13.78 -3.55
N ILE A 51 2.68 -13.20 -3.58
CA ILE A 51 3.15 -12.49 -4.78
C ILE A 51 3.44 -13.56 -5.83
N PRO A 52 2.90 -13.46 -7.05
CA PRO A 52 3.15 -14.45 -8.10
C PRO A 52 4.65 -14.62 -8.37
N PRO A 53 5.17 -15.86 -8.47
CA PRO A 53 6.59 -16.10 -8.65
C PRO A 53 7.21 -15.45 -9.90
N SER A 54 6.42 -15.28 -10.98
CA SER A 54 6.87 -14.69 -12.25
C SER A 54 7.26 -13.21 -12.15
N ILE A 55 6.81 -12.50 -11.11
CA ILE A 55 7.11 -11.08 -10.90
C ILE A 55 7.88 -10.82 -9.59
N ALA A 56 8.13 -11.86 -8.78
CA ALA A 56 8.66 -11.72 -7.42
C ALA A 56 10.06 -11.07 -7.39
N ASP A 57 10.87 -11.32 -8.42
CA ASP A 57 12.24 -10.81 -8.56
C ASP A 57 12.31 -9.35 -9.00
N ILE A 58 11.23 -8.82 -9.58
CA ILE A 58 11.13 -7.43 -10.06
C ILE A 58 10.30 -6.54 -9.14
N VAL A 59 9.93 -7.04 -7.97
CA VAL A 59 9.24 -6.24 -6.95
C VAL A 59 10.17 -5.14 -6.43
N GLU A 60 9.69 -3.90 -6.50
CA GLU A 60 10.38 -2.72 -5.98
C GLU A 60 9.87 -2.37 -4.58
N GLU A 61 8.55 -2.32 -4.42
CA GLU A 61 7.87 -1.83 -3.22
C GLU A 61 6.48 -2.47 -3.08
N ILE A 62 6.08 -2.78 -1.86
CA ILE A 62 4.75 -3.26 -1.53
C ILE A 62 4.09 -2.21 -0.65
N THR A 63 2.85 -1.85 -0.99
CA THR A 63 2.04 -0.91 -0.21
C THR A 63 0.78 -1.59 0.29
N PHE A 64 0.40 -1.26 1.53
CA PHE A 64 -0.80 -1.79 2.18
C PHE A 64 -1.57 -0.67 2.86
N LEU A 65 -2.86 -0.56 2.56
CA LEU A 65 -3.77 0.41 3.15
C LEU A 65 -4.98 -0.28 3.74
N LYS A 66 -5.23 -0.06 5.03
CA LYS A 66 -6.42 -0.60 5.72
C LYS A 66 -6.90 0.28 6.84
N GLU A 67 -8.22 0.31 7.01
CA GLU A 67 -8.86 0.90 8.19
C GLU A 67 -9.19 -0.19 9.21
N PHE A 68 -9.11 0.16 10.49
CA PHE A 68 -9.53 -0.72 11.58
C PHE A 68 -10.11 0.08 12.76
N SER A 69 -10.89 -0.60 13.60
CA SER A 69 -11.56 0.00 14.75
C SER A 69 -10.57 0.62 15.73
N LEU A 70 -10.99 1.70 16.39
CA LEU A 70 -10.23 2.28 17.49
C LEU A 70 -9.97 1.24 18.58
N ASN A 71 -8.75 1.25 19.08
CA ASN A 71 -8.36 0.53 20.28
C ASN A 71 -7.46 1.47 21.10
N PRO A 72 -7.75 1.72 22.38
CA PRO A 72 -7.03 2.70 23.20
C PRO A 72 -5.54 2.37 23.40
N ILE A 73 -5.12 1.13 23.17
CA ILE A 73 -3.71 0.72 23.26
C ILE A 73 -2.90 1.25 22.07
N ARG A 74 -3.54 1.43 20.90
CA ARG A 74 -2.86 1.86 19.67
C ARG A 74 -2.70 3.37 19.65
N LYS A 75 -1.56 3.84 19.13
CA LYS A 75 -1.25 5.26 19.01
C LYS A 75 -1.18 5.68 17.55
N MET A 76 -1.49 6.94 17.26
CA MET A 76 -1.12 7.54 15.98
C MET A 76 0.40 7.70 15.92
N GLY A 77 0.97 7.63 14.74
CA GLY A 77 2.42 7.79 14.59
C GLY A 77 3.02 7.03 13.42
N ILE A 78 4.34 7.13 13.34
CA ILE A 78 5.15 6.37 12.39
C ILE A 78 5.70 5.16 13.12
N TYR A 79 5.57 3.99 12.51
CA TYR A 79 6.12 2.73 12.99
C TYR A 79 7.12 2.20 11.98
N SER A 80 8.10 1.42 12.43
CA SER A 80 9.01 0.71 11.54
C SER A 80 9.40 -0.66 12.07
N TYR A 81 9.62 -1.59 11.14
CA TYR A 81 10.06 -2.95 11.42
C TYR A 81 10.69 -3.54 10.15
N GLY A 82 11.94 -4.00 10.23
CA GLY A 82 12.67 -4.50 9.06
C GLY A 82 12.68 -3.48 7.92
N SER A 83 12.25 -3.90 6.73
CA SER A 83 12.06 -3.02 5.57
C SER A 83 10.72 -2.27 5.54
N ALA A 84 9.83 -2.54 6.49
CA ALA A 84 8.50 -1.96 6.54
C ALA A 84 8.45 -0.67 7.36
N ARG A 85 7.67 0.30 6.85
CA ARG A 85 7.34 1.55 7.52
C ARG A 85 5.84 1.78 7.43
N ALA A 86 5.22 2.08 8.56
CA ALA A 86 3.80 2.38 8.64
C ALA A 86 3.54 3.81 9.12
N GLU A 87 2.51 4.44 8.57
CA GLU A 87 1.90 5.65 9.08
C GLU A 87 0.48 5.28 9.56
N VAL A 88 0.22 5.52 10.85
CA VAL A 88 -1.09 5.27 11.47
C VAL A 88 -1.71 6.62 11.82
N ASP A 89 -2.84 6.90 11.18
CA ASP A 89 -3.62 8.12 11.34
C ASP A 89 -5.02 7.82 11.87
N MET A 90 -5.67 8.83 12.43
CA MET A 90 -7.09 8.77 12.75
C MET A 90 -7.91 9.39 11.60
N VAL A 91 -8.87 8.63 11.09
CA VAL A 91 -9.80 9.07 10.05
C VAL A 91 -11.22 9.13 10.60
N PHE A 92 -11.97 10.16 10.20
CA PHE A 92 -13.35 10.37 10.63
C PHE A 92 -14.30 10.05 9.49
N GLY A 93 -14.99 8.90 9.59
CA GLY A 93 -16.05 8.56 8.66
C GLY A 93 -17.33 9.32 9.01
N LYS A 94 -17.95 10.01 8.04
CA LYS A 94 -19.17 10.83 8.25
C LYS A 94 -20.32 10.10 8.97
N LYS A 95 -20.38 8.76 8.91
CA LYS A 95 -21.46 7.94 9.49
C LYS A 95 -20.99 6.85 10.47
N ILE A 96 -19.69 6.64 10.63
CA ILE A 96 -19.16 5.41 11.26
C ILE A 96 -18.23 5.72 12.44
N GLY A 97 -18.09 7.01 12.79
CA GLY A 97 -17.22 7.44 13.87
C GLY A 97 -15.73 7.38 13.51
N PRO A 98 -14.86 7.70 14.48
CA PRO A 98 -13.41 7.67 14.28
C PRO A 98 -12.89 6.24 14.11
N ARG A 99 -11.92 6.07 13.22
CA ARG A 99 -11.19 4.82 12.96
C ARG A 99 -9.71 5.11 12.81
N PHE A 100 -8.89 4.09 13.00
CA PHE A 100 -7.50 4.17 12.57
C PHE A 100 -7.40 3.78 11.10
N GLN A 101 -6.53 4.46 10.36
CA GLN A 101 -6.07 4.08 9.04
C GLN A 101 -4.57 3.82 9.13
N VAL A 102 -4.13 2.67 8.63
CA VAL A 102 -2.72 2.36 8.48
C VAL A 102 -2.36 2.31 7.01
N PHE A 103 -1.28 3.02 6.67
CA PHE A 103 -0.60 2.92 5.39
C PHE A 103 0.80 2.36 5.63
N ILE A 104 1.13 1.22 5.04
CA ILE A 104 2.44 0.56 5.18
C ILE A 104 3.11 0.50 3.82
N THR A 105 4.40 0.82 3.77
CA THR A 105 5.29 0.55 2.64
C THR A 105 6.40 -0.40 3.08
N ALA A 106 6.79 -1.36 2.25
CA ALA A 106 7.86 -2.31 2.55
C ALA A 106 8.54 -2.83 1.29
N LYS A 107 9.76 -3.36 1.43
CA LYS A 107 10.43 -4.12 0.34
C LYS A 107 10.09 -5.61 0.40
N LYS A 108 9.86 -6.14 1.60
CA LYS A 108 9.51 -7.54 1.85
C LYS A 108 8.08 -7.65 2.35
N LYS A 109 7.38 -8.69 1.90
CA LYS A 109 5.98 -8.92 2.28
C LYS A 109 5.86 -9.37 3.74
N GLU A 110 6.84 -10.14 4.20
CA GLU A 110 6.92 -10.69 5.55
C GLU A 110 7.03 -9.56 6.58
N ASP A 111 7.95 -8.62 6.36
CA ASP A 111 8.11 -7.43 7.22
C ASP A 111 6.82 -6.59 7.27
N LEU A 112 6.12 -6.47 6.14
CA LEU A 112 4.85 -5.74 6.06
C LEU A 112 3.76 -6.43 6.89
N GLN A 113 3.62 -7.75 6.72
CA GLN A 113 2.65 -8.56 7.46
C GLN A 113 2.91 -8.48 8.96
N GLU A 114 4.15 -8.69 9.37
CA GLU A 114 4.54 -8.66 10.77
C GLU A 114 4.31 -7.27 11.40
N LEU A 115 4.69 -6.20 10.70
CA LEU A 115 4.42 -4.84 11.17
C LEU A 115 2.92 -4.57 11.31
N TYR A 116 2.12 -5.00 10.34
CA TYR A 116 0.66 -4.84 10.42
C TYR A 116 0.07 -5.59 11.61
N GLU A 117 0.51 -6.83 11.84
CA GLU A 117 0.04 -7.64 12.97
C GLU A 117 0.43 -7.04 14.31
N MET A 118 1.65 -6.54 14.47
CA MET A 118 2.08 -5.86 15.68
C MET A 118 1.26 -4.60 15.97
N ILE A 119 1.04 -3.76 14.95
CA ILE A 119 0.20 -2.55 15.07
C ILE A 119 -1.24 -2.94 15.42
N ARG A 120 -1.78 -3.96 14.76
CA ARG A 120 -3.13 -4.47 15.02
C ARG A 120 -3.24 -5.04 16.43
N ALA A 121 -2.26 -5.76 16.93
CA ALA A 121 -2.26 -6.29 18.29
C ALA A 121 -2.05 -5.18 19.35
N GLY A 122 -1.47 -4.04 18.98
CA GLY A 122 -1.05 -3.01 19.93
C GLY A 122 0.21 -3.41 20.69
N SER A 123 1.03 -4.30 20.13
CA SER A 123 2.26 -4.80 20.74
C SER A 123 3.51 -3.97 20.40
N VAL A 124 3.36 -2.97 19.52
CA VAL A 124 4.42 -2.04 19.13
C VAL A 124 3.99 -0.59 19.38
N PHE A 125 4.97 0.28 19.61
CA PHE A 125 4.77 1.72 19.80
C PHE A 125 5.40 2.52 18.66
N PRO A 126 4.89 3.72 18.36
CA PRO A 126 5.45 4.56 17.31
C PRO A 126 6.85 5.06 17.68
N ASP A 127 7.67 5.30 16.65
CA ASP A 127 9.04 5.76 16.78
C ASP A 127 9.07 7.17 17.39
N LYS A 128 9.60 7.28 18.62
CA LYS A 128 9.64 8.55 19.38
C LYS A 128 10.41 9.67 18.68
N ASN A 129 11.36 9.31 17.81
CA ASN A 129 12.25 10.26 17.13
C ASN A 129 11.77 10.67 15.72
N LYS A 130 10.62 10.16 15.25
CA LYS A 130 10.06 10.52 13.95
C LYS A 130 8.93 11.52 14.15
N ASN A 131 9.16 12.77 13.75
CA ASN A 131 8.19 13.86 13.88
C ASN A 131 6.93 13.61 13.02
N TYR A 132 5.94 12.98 13.62
CA TYR A 132 4.63 12.67 13.03
C TYR A 132 3.87 13.95 12.62
N GLU A 133 3.93 15.02 13.43
CA GLU A 133 3.25 16.30 13.13
C GLU A 133 3.86 17.05 11.94
N SER A 134 5.16 16.87 11.67
CA SER A 134 5.86 17.57 10.57
C SER A 134 5.62 16.94 9.18
N GLN A 135 5.19 15.67 9.12
CA GLN A 135 4.99 14.91 7.88
C GLN A 135 3.52 14.90 7.39
N GLN A 136 2.58 15.46 8.17
CA GLN A 136 1.18 15.63 7.73
C GLN A 136 1.05 16.44 6.43
N LYS A 137 2.04 17.27 6.05
CA LYS A 137 2.02 18.02 4.77
C LYS A 137 2.31 17.16 3.54
N THR A 138 2.91 15.98 3.67
CA THR A 138 3.33 15.14 2.52
C THR A 138 2.40 13.94 2.27
N GLY A 139 1.91 13.27 3.32
CA GLY A 139 0.99 12.14 3.21
C GLY A 139 -0.39 12.55 2.66
N PHE A 140 -0.97 13.63 3.20
CA PHE A 140 -2.24 14.19 2.73
C PHE A 140 -2.20 14.70 1.28
N ARG A 141 -1.03 15.15 0.80
CA ARG A 141 -0.88 15.65 -0.57
C ARG A 141 -0.81 14.52 -1.60
N ARG A 142 -0.17 13.39 -1.25
CA ARG A 142 -0.19 12.15 -2.07
C ARG A 142 -1.58 11.50 -2.05
N MET A 143 -2.24 11.41 -0.89
CA MET A 143 -3.60 10.87 -0.79
C MET A 143 -4.66 11.73 -1.48
N LYS A 144 -4.55 13.07 -1.50
CA LYS A 144 -5.46 13.91 -2.29
C LYS A 144 -5.39 13.62 -3.79
N LYS A 145 -4.20 13.32 -4.34
CA LYS A 145 -4.10 12.88 -5.75
C LYS A 145 -4.77 11.53 -5.96
N PHE A 146 -4.52 10.57 -5.07
CA PHE A 146 -5.09 9.22 -5.16
C PHE A 146 -6.63 9.19 -5.00
N TRP A 147 -7.18 10.01 -4.10
CA TRP A 147 -8.63 10.14 -3.90
C TRP A 147 -9.32 10.92 -5.04
N LYS A 148 -8.67 11.92 -5.64
CA LYS A 148 -9.21 12.60 -6.84
C LYS A 148 -9.35 11.61 -8.00
N PHE A 149 -8.40 10.68 -8.13
CA PHE A 149 -8.38 9.63 -9.15
C PHE A 149 -9.50 8.59 -8.98
N LEU A 150 -9.77 8.15 -7.74
CA LEU A 150 -10.86 7.23 -7.43
C LEU A 150 -12.27 7.85 -7.58
N GLN A 151 -12.38 9.18 -7.43
CA GLN A 151 -13.66 9.89 -7.66
C GLN A 151 -13.97 10.11 -9.15
N THR A 152 -12.96 10.32 -10.00
CA THR A 152 -13.16 10.45 -11.46
C THR A 152 -13.54 9.14 -12.14
N TRP A 153 -13.29 7.99 -11.52
CA TRP A 153 -13.65 6.67 -12.08
C TRP A 153 -15.06 6.19 -11.74
N LYS A 154 -15.85 6.97 -10.97
CA LYS A 154 -17.25 6.63 -10.65
C LYS A 154 -18.27 7.17 -11.66
N TRP A 155 -17.83 7.91 -12.67
CA TRP A 155 -18.66 8.45 -13.75
C TRP A 155 -17.88 8.39 -15.06
N ASN A 156 -17.81 7.20 -15.64
CA ASN A 156 -17.75 6.92 -17.09
C ASN A 156 -17.91 5.43 -17.31
#